data_AF-A0A512BWM4-F1
#
_entry.id   AF-A0A512BWM4-F1
#
_cell.length_a   1.000
_cell.length_b   1.000
_cell.length_c   1.000
_cell.angle_alpha   90.00
_cell.angle_beta   90.00
_cell.angle_gamma   90.00
#
_symmetry.space_group_name_H-M   'P 1'
#
loop_
_entity.id
_entity.type
_entity.pdbx_description
1 polymer ?
#
loop_
_entity_poly.entity_id
_entity_poly.type
_entity_poly.pdbx_seq_one_letter_code
_entity_poly.pdbx_strand_id
1 'polypeptide(L)'
;MTEKKRALGSDLDKADAHRIQPEEYEDIPELTDEWFAKAEVHEGGKPARRGRPPSGRRKQLVTLRIDPEVLDAFRADGPGWQTRMTEILRQTAADLPARPRQEP
;
A
#
# COMPACT_ATOMS: atom_id res chain seq x y z
N MET A 1 -3.93 6.43 30.64
CA MET A 1 -4.86 6.37 29.48
C MET A 1 -5.87 5.29 29.80
N THR A 2 -7.14 5.63 29.96
CA THR A 2 -8.16 4.67 30.43
C THR A 2 -8.90 4.13 29.21
N GLU A 3 -8.64 2.88 28.82
CA GLU A 3 -9.36 2.21 27.74
C GLU A 3 -10.84 2.03 28.13
N LYS A 4 -11.74 2.68 27.39
CA LYS A 4 -13.17 2.43 27.48
C LYS A 4 -13.47 1.12 26.76
N LYS A 5 -13.43 0.00 27.49
CA LYS A 5 -13.91 -1.29 27.00
C LYS A 5 -15.40 -1.16 26.71
N ARG A 6 -15.78 -1.03 25.44
CA ARG A 6 -17.21 -1.01 25.07
C ARG A 6 -17.77 -2.39 25.40
N ALA A 7 -18.71 -2.44 26.34
CA ALA A 7 -19.44 -3.67 26.62
C ALA A 7 -20.13 -4.12 25.31
N LEU A 8 -19.93 -5.37 24.93
CA LEU A 8 -20.60 -5.96 23.77
C LEU A 8 -22.11 -5.89 24.06
N GLY A 9 -22.91 -5.34 23.14
CA GLY A 9 -24.37 -5.19 23.33
C GLY A 9 -25.15 -6.50 23.27
N SER A 10 -24.46 -7.63 23.24
CA SER A 10 -25.02 -8.98 23.11
C SER A 10 -24.94 -9.70 24.45
N ASP A 11 -26.00 -10.42 24.79
CA ASP A 11 -26.07 -11.30 25.95
C ASP A 11 -25.29 -12.60 25.64
N LEU A 12 -24.02 -12.62 26.07
CA LEU A 12 -23.11 -13.74 25.81
C LEU A 12 -23.48 -14.99 26.62
N ASP A 13 -24.00 -14.82 27.83
CA ASP A 13 -24.43 -15.95 28.67
C ASP A 13 -25.57 -16.73 28.00
N LYS A 14 -26.48 -16.02 27.33
CA LYS A 14 -27.54 -16.64 26.53
C LYS A 14 -27.00 -17.35 25.28
N ALA A 15 -26.03 -16.75 24.58
CA ALA A 15 -25.44 -17.36 23.39
C ALA A 15 -24.67 -18.65 23.74
N ASP A 16 -23.91 -18.63 24.84
CA ASP A 16 -23.14 -19.78 25.32
C ASP A 16 -24.04 -20.93 25.82
N ALA A 17 -25.23 -20.61 26.35
CA ALA A 17 -26.21 -21.61 26.77
C ALA A 17 -26.94 -22.29 25.58
N HIS A 18 -26.88 -21.73 24.37
CA HIS A 18 -27.56 -22.29 23.20
C HIS A 18 -26.82 -23.54 22.68
N ARG A 19 -27.53 -24.67 22.59
CA ARG A 19 -27.01 -25.88 21.95
C ARG A 19 -27.49 -25.91 20.51
N ILE A 20 -26.53 -25.85 19.59
CA ILE A 20 -26.81 -25.81 18.16
C ILE A 20 -27.41 -27.15 17.68
N GLN A 21 -28.49 -27.07 16.92
CA GLN A 21 -29.24 -28.18 16.35
C GLN A 21 -28.98 -28.32 14.83
N PRO A 22 -29.14 -29.53 14.26
CA PRO A 22 -28.88 -29.76 12.83
C PRO A 22 -29.76 -28.92 11.89
N GLU A 23 -31.02 -28.68 12.25
CA GLU A 23 -31.98 -27.94 11.42
C GLU A 23 -31.56 -26.47 11.24
N GLU A 24 -30.78 -25.91 12.17
CA GLU A 24 -30.27 -24.53 12.11
C GLU A 24 -29.24 -24.33 10.98
N TYR A 25 -28.72 -25.42 10.40
CA TYR A 25 -27.75 -25.39 9.31
C TYR A 25 -28.37 -25.59 7.92
N GLU A 26 -29.67 -25.91 7.81
CA GLU A 26 -30.30 -26.22 6.52
C GLU A 26 -30.24 -25.06 5.51
N ASP A 27 -30.30 -23.82 6.00
CA ASP A 27 -30.25 -22.61 5.18
C ASP A 27 -28.82 -22.09 4.90
N ILE A 28 -27.79 -22.73 5.45
CA ILE A 28 -26.40 -22.27 5.31
C ILE A 28 -25.87 -22.75 3.96
N PRO A 29 -25.42 -21.83 3.08
CA PRO A 29 -24.88 -22.21 1.78
C PRO A 29 -23.55 -22.95 1.93
N GLU A 30 -23.31 -23.90 1.04
CA GLU A 30 -22.04 -24.62 0.94
C GLU A 30 -20.88 -23.67 0.60
N LEU A 31 -19.79 -23.76 1.36
CA LEU A 31 -18.55 -23.02 1.11
C LEU A 31 -17.73 -23.72 0.02
N THR A 32 -18.18 -23.61 -1.23
CA THR A 32 -17.53 -24.24 -2.38
C THR A 32 -16.23 -23.54 -2.79
N ASP A 33 -15.42 -24.22 -3.60
CA ASP A 33 -14.20 -23.64 -4.18
C ASP A 33 -14.47 -22.36 -4.99
N GLU A 34 -15.63 -22.28 -5.66
CA GLU A 34 -16.04 -21.06 -6.38
C GLU A 34 -16.30 -19.87 -5.45
N TRP A 35 -16.80 -20.14 -4.25
CA TRP A 35 -16.98 -19.13 -3.21
C TRP A 35 -15.62 -18.63 -2.73
N PHE A 36 -14.70 -19.55 -2.43
CA PHE A 36 -13.33 -19.20 -2.04
C PHE A 36 -12.56 -18.47 -3.14
N ALA A 37 -12.78 -18.81 -4.41
CA ALA A 37 -12.16 -18.13 -5.55
C ALA A 37 -12.53 -16.63 -5.63
N LYS A 38 -13.68 -16.23 -5.07
CA LYS A 38 -14.17 -14.85 -5.01
C LYS A 38 -13.93 -14.18 -3.64
N ALA A 39 -13.47 -14.92 -2.65
CA ALA A 39 -13.31 -14.42 -1.29
C ALA A 39 -12.14 -13.42 -1.17
N GLU A 40 -12.29 -12.45 -0.27
CA GLU A 40 -11.23 -11.50 0.09
C GLU A 40 -10.60 -11.92 1.42
N VAL A 41 -9.29 -12.19 1.40
CA VAL A 41 -8.56 -12.58 2.62
C VAL A 41 -8.30 -11.34 3.47
N HIS A 42 -8.65 -11.36 4.75
CA HIS A 42 -8.37 -10.28 5.70
C HIS A 42 -7.35 -10.73 6.76
N GLU A 43 -6.31 -9.93 6.99
CA GLU A 43 -5.34 -10.09 8.07
C GLU A 43 -5.42 -8.89 9.02
N GLY A 44 -5.69 -9.13 10.31
CA GLY A 44 -5.81 -8.05 11.31
C GLY A 44 -6.94 -7.05 11.00
N GLY A 45 -8.04 -7.53 10.42
CA GLY A 45 -9.21 -6.70 10.05
C GLY A 45 -9.00 -5.83 8.80
N LYS A 46 -7.93 -6.07 8.03
CA LYS A 46 -7.63 -5.37 6.78
C LYS A 46 -7.48 -6.38 5.65
N PRO A 47 -7.90 -6.06 4.41
CA PRO A 47 -7.66 -6.95 3.29
C PRO A 47 -6.17 -7.20 3.11
N ALA A 48 -5.79 -8.47 3.07
CA ALA A 48 -4.44 -8.94 2.81
C ALA A 48 -4.00 -8.30 1.50
N ARG A 49 -3.01 -7.42 1.58
CA ARG A 49 -2.64 -6.54 0.47
C ARG A 49 -2.16 -7.36 -0.71
N ARG A 50 -3.05 -7.59 -1.69
CA ARG A 50 -2.69 -8.03 -3.05
C ARG A 50 -2.09 -6.86 -3.85
N GLY A 51 -1.15 -6.14 -3.24
CA GLY A 51 -0.45 -5.03 -3.89
C GLY A 51 0.56 -5.57 -4.90
N ARG A 52 0.84 -4.81 -5.96
CA ARG A 52 1.95 -5.07 -6.90
C ARG A 52 3.22 -5.41 -6.09
N PRO A 53 3.94 -6.49 -6.41
CA PRO A 53 5.16 -6.87 -5.72
C PRO A 53 6.07 -5.65 -5.52
N PRO A 54 6.70 -5.49 -4.35
CA PRO A 54 7.64 -4.42 -4.14
C PRO A 54 8.80 -4.53 -5.14
N SER A 55 8.74 -3.69 -6.18
CA SER A 55 9.85 -3.53 -7.12
C SER A 55 11.08 -3.10 -6.31
N GLY A 56 12.18 -3.85 -6.42
CA GLY A 56 13.39 -3.63 -5.62
C GLY A 56 14.07 -2.27 -5.87
N ARG A 57 13.72 -1.57 -6.95
CA ARG A 57 14.21 -0.21 -7.27
C ARG A 57 13.07 0.67 -7.73
N ARG A 58 12.34 1.25 -6.78
CA ARG A 58 11.29 2.24 -7.06
C ARG A 58 11.91 3.63 -7.23
N LYS A 59 11.26 4.47 -8.05
CA LYS A 59 11.56 5.92 -8.07
C LYS A 59 11.38 6.48 -6.66
N GLN A 60 12.37 7.20 -6.16
CA GLN A 60 12.30 7.87 -4.86
C GLN A 60 11.68 9.25 -5.04
N LEU A 61 10.67 9.57 -4.24
CA LEU A 61 10.14 10.93 -4.16
C LEU A 61 11.10 11.76 -3.30
N VAL A 62 11.73 12.75 -3.91
CA VAL A 62 12.63 13.68 -3.22
C VAL A 62 12.08 15.10 -3.34
N THR A 63 12.13 15.86 -2.23
CA THR A 63 11.80 17.28 -2.24
C THR A 63 13.05 18.07 -2.59
N LEU A 64 13.20 18.44 -3.87
CA LEU A 64 14.31 19.24 -4.39
C LEU A 64 13.79 20.62 -4.83
N ARG A 65 14.55 21.68 -4.53
CA ARG A 65 14.34 23.00 -5.13
C ARG A 65 15.19 23.10 -6.39
N ILE A 66 14.53 23.39 -7.52
CA ILE A 66 15.18 23.59 -8.82
C ILE A 66 15.07 25.07 -9.15
N ASP A 67 16.10 25.61 -9.80
CA ASP A 67 16.08 26.96 -10.35
C ASP A 67 14.85 27.16 -11.28
N PRO A 68 14.10 28.27 -11.16
CA PRO A 68 12.91 28.51 -11.97
C PRO A 68 13.20 28.52 -13.47
N GLU A 69 14.33 29.07 -13.92
CA GLU A 69 14.64 29.18 -15.35
C GLU A 69 14.85 27.80 -15.98
N VAL A 70 15.52 26.91 -15.25
CA VAL A 70 15.73 25.51 -15.67
C VAL A 70 14.40 24.76 -15.75
N LEU A 71 13.54 24.94 -14.76
CA LEU A 71 12.24 24.28 -14.71
C LEU A 71 11.34 24.74 -15.86
N ASP A 72 11.34 26.04 -16.16
CA ASP A 72 10.55 26.63 -17.23
C ASP A 72 11.03 26.17 -18.60
N ALA A 73 12.35 26.08 -18.82
CA ALA A 73 12.92 25.51 -20.04
C ALA A 73 12.46 24.08 -20.29
N PHE A 74 12.44 23.23 -19.26
CA PHE A 74 11.91 21.87 -19.39
C PHE A 74 10.40 21.86 -19.63
N ARG A 75 9.62 22.69 -18.94
CA ARG A 75 8.16 22.74 -19.15
C ARG A 75 7.78 23.20 -20.55
N ALA A 76 8.54 24.13 -21.12
CA ALA A 76 8.34 24.64 -22.49
C ALA A 76 8.52 23.56 -23.57
N ASP A 77 9.35 22.55 -23.28
CA ASP A 77 9.59 21.38 -24.15
C ASP A 77 8.39 20.40 -24.19
N GLY A 78 7.33 20.68 -23.42
CA GLY A 78 6.02 20.04 -23.57
C GLY A 78 5.86 18.73 -22.79
N PRO A 79 4.85 17.89 -23.15
CA PRO A 79 4.55 16.65 -22.43
C PRO A 79 5.78 15.73 -22.33
N GLY A 80 5.99 15.15 -21.15
CA GLY A 80 7.12 14.27 -20.88
C GLY A 80 8.41 14.97 -20.44
N TRP A 81 8.39 16.29 -20.21
CA TRP A 81 9.56 17.04 -19.74
C TRP A 81 10.21 16.46 -18.47
N GLN A 82 9.44 15.93 -17.53
CA GLN A 82 9.98 15.28 -16.32
C GLN A 82 10.79 14.02 -16.64
N THR A 83 10.35 13.25 -17.64
CA THR A 83 11.08 12.07 -18.11
C THR A 83 12.39 12.48 -18.77
N ARG A 84 12.37 13.52 -19.61
CA ARG A 84 13.59 14.04 -20.26
C ARG A 84 14.57 14.65 -19.25
N MET A 85 14.07 15.39 -18.27
CA MET A 85 14.86 15.86 -17.12
C MET A 85 15.49 14.69 -16.36
N THR A 86 14.75 13.61 -16.12
CA THR A 86 15.27 12.41 -15.44
C THR A 86 16.37 11.73 -16.26
N GLU A 87 16.25 11.68 -17.59
CA GLU A 87 17.27 11.08 -18.46
C GLU A 87 18.58 11.86 -18.44
N ILE A 88 18.49 13.20 -18.50
CA ILE A 88 19.66 14.08 -18.38
C ILE A 88 20.33 13.89 -17.02
N LEU A 89 19.55 13.87 -15.93
CA LEU A 89 20.09 13.61 -14.59
C LEU A 89 20.78 12.25 -14.51
N ARG A 90 20.27 11.22 -15.18
CA ARG A 90 20.91 9.89 -15.23
C ARG A 90 22.25 9.95 -15.96
N GLN A 91 22.30 10.59 -17.12
CA GLN A 91 23.52 10.72 -17.90
C GLN A 91 24.60 11.45 -17.09
N THR A 92 24.26 12.62 -16.53
CA THR A 92 25.21 13.38 -15.70
C THR A 92 25.63 12.60 -14.46
N ALA A 93 24.71 11.88 -13.82
CA ALA A 93 25.04 11.07 -12.64
C ALA A 93 26.00 9.92 -12.94
N ALA A 94 25.97 9.35 -14.15
CA ALA A 94 26.93 8.32 -14.57
C ALA A 94 28.35 8.88 -14.70
N ASP A 95 28.46 10.16 -15.05
CA ASP A 95 29.74 10.86 -15.28
C ASP A 95 30.27 11.58 -14.02
N LEU A 96 29.57 11.50 -12.88
CA LEU A 96 30.02 12.13 -11.64
C LEU A 96 31.30 11.45 -11.13
N PRO A 97 32.41 12.19 -10.94
CA PRO A 97 33.60 11.63 -10.34
C PRO A 97 33.30 11.21 -8.90
N ALA A 98 33.94 10.13 -8.44
CA ALA A 98 33.91 9.74 -7.04
C ALA A 98 34.49 10.89 -6.20
N ARG A 99 33.62 11.68 -5.57
CA ARG A 99 34.06 12.76 -4.71
C ARG A 99 34.65 12.13 -3.45
N PRO A 100 35.90 12.45 -3.05
CA PRO A 100 36.45 11.93 -1.81
C PRO A 100 35.49 12.32 -0.67
N ARG A 101 35.18 11.34 0.17
CA ARG A 101 34.34 11.54 1.35
C ARG A 101 35.02 12.61 2.20
N GLN A 102 34.46 13.82 2.24
CA GLN A 102 34.89 14.86 3.16
C GLN A 102 34.49 14.36 4.55
N GLU A 103 35.45 13.88 5.33
CA GLU A 103 35.23 13.59 6.75
C GLU A 103 35.11 14.93 7.50
N PRO A 104 34.22 15.01 8.51
CA PRO A 104 33.99 16.23 9.28
C PRO A 104 35.19 16.61 10.17
#